data_AF-A0A3C1BF18-F1
#
_entry.id   AF-A0A3C1BF18-F1
#
_cell.length_a   1.000
_cell.length_b   1.000
_cell.length_c   1.000
_cell.angle_alpha   90.00
_cell.angle_beta   90.00
_cell.angle_gamma   90.00
#
_symmetry.space_group_name_H-M   'P 1'
#
loop_
_entity.id
_entity.type
_entity.pdbx_description
1 polymer ?
#
loop_
_entity_poly.entity_id
_entity_poly.type
_entity_poly.pdbx_seq_one_letter_code
_entity_poly.pdbx_strand_id
1 'polypeptide(L)'
;MDSFEIIIKEETFRIIRSGPENDIFSVFNHATCHIIKKNSFGIWKSVEHRFGTDSLPIDEVGEAIEKHYKDFDAAVGNAPQLSEF
;
A
#
# COMPACT_ATOMS: atom_id res chain seq x y z
N MET A 1 -10.11 10.58 -0.98
CA MET A 1 -9.23 9.50 -0.50
C MET A 1 -8.93 8.64 -1.69
N ASP A 2 -7.65 8.44 -2.02
CA ASP A 2 -7.27 7.62 -3.15
C ASP A 2 -7.32 6.13 -2.77
N SER A 3 -7.79 5.30 -3.70
CA SER A 3 -7.88 3.86 -3.51
C SER A 3 -7.63 3.14 -4.81
N PHE A 4 -6.90 2.03 -4.75
CA PHE A 4 -6.66 1.18 -5.90
C PHE A 4 -6.87 -0.28 -5.52
N GLU A 5 -7.04 -1.11 -6.54
CA GLU A 5 -7.30 -2.53 -6.39
C GLU A 5 -6.13 -3.32 -6.99
N ILE A 6 -5.80 -4.43 -6.34
CA ILE A 6 -4.78 -5.37 -6.79
C ILE A 6 -5.33 -6.78 -6.73
N ILE A 7 -4.84 -7.65 -7.61
CA ILE A 7 -5.19 -9.06 -7.63
C ILE A 7 -3.95 -9.85 -7.21
N ILE A 8 -4.06 -10.60 -6.13
CA ILE A 8 -3.00 -11.49 -5.62
C ILE A 8 -3.62 -12.87 -5.43
N LYS A 9 -3.04 -13.90 -6.03
CA LYS A 9 -3.47 -15.31 -5.88
C LYS A 9 -4.99 -15.49 -6.10
N GLU A 10 -5.51 -14.87 -7.15
CA GLU A 10 -6.94 -14.88 -7.53
C GLU A 10 -7.88 -14.14 -6.57
N GLU A 11 -7.36 -13.51 -5.52
CA GLU A 11 -8.12 -12.64 -4.62
C GLU A 11 -7.92 -11.17 -4.98
N THR A 12 -9.02 -10.40 -4.92
CA THR A 12 -8.98 -8.94 -5.12
C THR A 12 -8.88 -8.26 -3.76
N PHE A 13 -7.84 -7.43 -3.61
CA PHE A 13 -7.63 -6.59 -2.44
C PHE A 13 -7.82 -5.14 -2.83
N ARG A 14 -8.61 -4.44 -2.02
CA ARG A 14 -8.76 -2.99 -2.12
C ARG A 14 -7.87 -2.32 -1.08
N ILE A 15 -7.09 -1.36 -1.54
CA ILE A 15 -6.11 -0.64 -0.74
C ILE A 15 -6.53 0.82 -0.67
N ILE A 16 -6.65 1.33 0.56
CA ILE A 16 -7.00 2.73 0.84
C ILE A 16 -5.91 3.33 1.71
N ARG A 17 -5.35 4.46 1.25
CA ARG A 17 -4.40 5.23 2.05
C ARG A 17 -5.15 5.93 3.18
N SER A 18 -4.80 5.61 4.43
CA SER A 18 -5.50 6.14 5.60
C SER A 18 -5.04 7.55 6.00
N GLY A 19 -3.94 8.06 5.43
CA GLY A 19 -3.49 9.45 5.64
C GLY A 19 -2.29 9.85 4.78
N PRO A 20 -2.03 11.17 4.63
CA PRO A 20 -0.96 11.69 3.77
C PRO A 20 0.44 11.39 4.30
N GLU A 21 0.65 11.26 5.61
CA GLU A 21 1.99 11.30 6.20
C GLU A 21 2.52 9.97 6.74
N ASN A 22 1.74 8.89 6.71
CA ASN A 22 1.97 7.80 7.68
C ASN A 22 2.30 6.41 7.12
N ASP A 23 2.43 6.20 5.82
CA ASP A 23 2.60 4.84 5.24
C ASP A 23 1.60 3.81 5.82
N ILE A 24 0.41 4.26 6.23
CA ILE A 24 -0.66 3.45 6.79
C ILE A 24 -1.71 3.23 5.71
N PHE A 25 -2.05 1.97 5.49
CA PHE A 25 -3.01 1.54 4.50
C PHE A 25 -4.02 0.59 5.12
N SER A 26 -5.29 0.81 4.79
CA SER A 26 -6.34 -0.17 5.00
C SER A 26 -6.39 -1.09 3.79
N VAL A 27 -6.28 -2.39 4.04
CA VAL A 27 -6.27 -3.44 3.02
C VAL A 27 -7.39 -4.41 3.36
N PHE A 28 -8.36 -4.55 2.48
CA PHE A 28 -9.48 -5.45 2.68
C PHE A 28 -9.84 -6.17 1.40
N ASN A 29 -10.24 -7.42 1.53
CA ASN A 29 -10.87 -8.19 0.46
C ASN A 29 -12.37 -8.37 0.82
N HIS A 30 -13.02 -9.35 0.20
CA HIS A 30 -14.43 -9.66 0.48
C HIS A 30 -14.69 -10.23 1.90
N ALA A 31 -13.65 -10.71 2.60
CA ALA A 31 -13.77 -11.46 3.85
C ALA A 31 -12.98 -10.86 5.03
N THR A 32 -11.95 -10.06 4.78
CA THR A 32 -10.99 -9.59 5.78
C THR A 32 -10.70 -8.10 5.67
N CYS A 33 -10.30 -7.49 6.78
CA CYS A 33 -9.80 -6.12 6.82
C CYS A 33 -8.60 -6.01 7.75
N HIS A 34 -7.49 -5.56 7.17
CA HIS A 34 -6.21 -5.39 7.82
C HIS A 34 -5.76 -3.94 7.68
N ILE A 35 -5.15 -3.40 8.73
CA ILE A 35 -4.40 -2.15 8.66
C ILE A 35 -2.93 -2.54 8.62
N ILE A 36 -2.22 -2.06 7.60
CA ILE A 36 -0.79 -2.27 7.46
C ILE A 36 -0.05 -0.93 7.55
N LYS A 37 1.20 -1.00 8.01
CA LYS A 37 2.11 0.13 8.08
C LYS A 37 3.52 -0.27 7.64
N LYS A 38 4.20 0.61 6.90
CA LYS A 38 5.64 0.48 6.66
C LYS A 38 6.42 1.01 7.87
N ASN A 39 7.33 0.21 8.41
CA ASN A 39 8.19 0.65 9.51
C ASN A 39 9.40 1.47 8.99
N SER A 40 10.19 2.03 9.91
CA SER A 40 11.40 2.81 9.59
C SER A 40 12.50 2.02 8.87
N PHE A 41 12.44 0.69 8.89
CA PHE A 41 13.35 -0.20 8.17
C PHE A 41 12.83 -0.57 6.77
N GLY A 42 11.70 -0.01 6.36
CA GLY A 42 11.08 -0.26 5.07
C GLY A 42 10.30 -1.58 4.98
N ILE A 43 10.00 -2.22 6.10
CA ILE A 43 9.27 -3.50 6.15
C ILE A 43 7.80 -3.24 6.46
N TRP A 44 6.92 -3.84 5.66
CA TRP A 44 5.47 -3.80 5.85
C TRP A 44 5.05 -4.72 7.00
N LYS A 45 4.21 -4.20 7.91
CA LYS A 45 3.65 -4.97 9.03
C LYS A 45 2.17 -4.72 9.19
N SER A 46 1.43 -5.78 9.52
CA SER A 46 0.03 -5.65 9.96
C SER A 46 0.04 -5.04 11.35
N VAL A 47 -0.58 -3.87 11.50
CA VAL A 47 -0.71 -3.16 12.79
C VAL A 47 -2.04 -3.44 13.46
N GLU A 48 -3.08 -3.73 12.69
CA GLU A 48 -4.41 -4.06 13.22
C GLU A 48 -5.10 -5.06 12.28
N HIS A 49 -5.79 -6.02 12.86
CA HIS A 49 -6.67 -6.93 12.13
C HIS A 49 -8.08 -6.74 12.68
N ARG A 50 -9.00 -6.24 11.84
CA ARG A 50 -10.34 -5.84 12.29
C ARG A 50 -11.33 -7.00 12.24
N PHE A 51 -11.29 -7.77 11.17
CA PHE A 51 -12.15 -8.93 10.98
C PHE A 51 -11.60 -9.83 9.88
N GLY A 52 -12.09 -11.08 9.86
CA GLY A 52 -11.61 -12.14 9.00
C GLY A 52 -10.76 -13.15 9.77
N THR A 53 -10.40 -14.25 9.11
CA THR A 53 -9.41 -15.22 9.63
C THR A 53 -8.26 -15.43 8.67
N ASP A 54 -8.39 -14.93 7.45
CA ASP A 54 -7.42 -15.19 6.39
C ASP A 54 -6.17 -14.33 6.59
N SER A 55 -5.02 -14.92 6.25
CA SER A 55 -3.75 -14.24 6.33
C SER A 55 -3.60 -13.30 5.13
N LEU A 56 -3.27 -12.04 5.39
CA LEU A 56 -2.91 -11.10 4.34
C LEU A 56 -1.53 -11.45 3.77
N PRO A 57 -1.37 -11.58 2.44
CA PRO A 57 -0.05 -11.68 1.80
C PRO A 57 0.67 -10.32 1.82
N ILE A 58 1.20 -9.93 2.98
CA ILE A 58 1.65 -8.57 3.25
C ILE A 58 2.80 -8.08 2.38
N ASP A 59 3.74 -8.96 2.02
CA ASP A 59 4.90 -8.60 1.19
C ASP A 59 4.46 -8.24 -0.23
N GLU A 60 3.58 -9.05 -0.82
CA GLU A 60 3.01 -8.86 -2.16
C GLU A 60 2.15 -7.59 -2.22
N VAL A 61 1.36 -7.33 -1.16
CA VAL A 61 0.58 -6.10 -1.02
C VAL A 61 1.50 -4.88 -0.89
N GLY A 62 2.55 -4.98 -0.08
CA GLY A 62 3.51 -3.91 0.15
C GLY A 62 4.26 -3.50 -1.12
N GLU A 63 4.73 -4.48 -1.90
CA GLU A 63 5.38 -4.24 -3.19
C GLU A 63 4.43 -3.54 -4.17
N ALA A 64 3.16 -3.96 -4.21
CA ALA A 64 2.17 -3.33 -5.08
C ALA A 64 1.88 -1.87 -4.70
N ILE A 65 1.85 -1.54 -3.40
CA ILE A 65 1.75 -0.17 -2.91
C ILE A 65 2.94 0.65 -3.38
N GLU A 66 4.16 0.16 -3.20
CA GLU A 66 5.38 0.87 -3.60
C GLU A 66 5.40 1.14 -5.10
N LYS A 67 5.04 0.14 -5.91
CA LYS A 67 4.93 0.30 -7.36
C LYS A 67 3.90 1.34 -7.74
N HIS A 68 2.70 1.28 -7.16
CA HIS A 68 1.61 2.22 -7.46
C HIS A 68 2.02 3.68 -7.17
N TYR A 69 2.63 3.96 -6.02
CA TYR A 69 3.03 5.31 -5.65
C TYR A 69 4.32 5.77 -6.31
N LYS A 70 5.26 4.86 -6.64
CA LYS A 70 6.44 5.20 -7.45
C LYS A 70 6.04 5.59 -8.88
N ASP A 71 5.11 4.85 -9.48
CA ASP A 71 4.59 5.15 -10.80
C ASP A 71 3.74 6.44 -10.77
N PHE A 72 3.02 6.70 -9.67
CA PHE A 72 2.34 7.97 -9.44
C PHE A 72 3.31 9.15 -9.38
N ASP A 73 4.39 9.07 -8.59
CA ASP A 73 5.42 10.12 -8.52
C ASP A 73 6.11 10.35 -9.87
N ALA A 74 6.36 9.27 -10.63
CA ALA A 74 6.91 9.33 -11.97
C ALA A 74 5.93 9.95 -12.99
N ALA A 75 4.63 9.65 -12.88
CA ALA A 75 3.59 10.16 -13.77
C ALA A 75 3.18 11.61 -13.45
N VAL A 76 3.28 12.03 -12.19
CA VAL A 76 2.93 13.38 -11.72
C VAL A 76 4.09 14.36 -11.89
N GLY A 77 5.29 13.89 -12.27
CA GLY A 77 6.37 14.76 -12.72
C GLY A 77 7.14 15.44 -11.59
N ASN A 78 7.42 14.73 -10.49
CA ASN A 78 8.65 15.02 -9.74
C ASN A 78 9.82 14.37 -10.48
N ALA A 79 10.10 14.88 -11.68
CA ALA A 79 11.43 14.73 -12.26
C ALA A 79 12.43 15.20 -11.19
N PRO A 80 13.55 14.49 -10.97
CA PRO A 80 14.62 15.07 -10.18
C PRO A 80 14.88 16.45 -10.77
N GLN A 81 14.75 17.49 -9.95
CA GLN A 81 15.37 18.76 -10.25
C GLN A 81 16.85 18.41 -10.38
N LEU A 82 17.30 18.15 -11.61
CA LEU A 82 18.69 18.24 -11.98
C LEU A 82 19.06 19.65 -11.56
N SER A 83 19.68 19.75 -10.39
CA SER A 83 20.45 20.91 -9.99
C SER A 83 21.62 20.99 -10.94
N GLU A 84 21.34 21.42 -12.17
CA GLU A 84 22.29 22.14 -12.99
C GLU A 84 22.40 23.52 -12.36
N PHE A 85 23.51 23.74 -11.67
CA PHE A 85 24.40 24.91 -11.72
C PHE A 85 25.37 24.87 -10.53
#